data_AF-A0A9W9GSW0-F1
#
_entry.id   AF-A0A9W9GSW0-F1
#
_cell.length_a   1.000
_cell.length_b   1.000
_cell.length_c   1.000
_cell.angle_alpha   90.00
_cell.angle_beta   90.00
_cell.angle_gamma   90.00
#
_symmetry.space_group_name_H-M   'P 1'
#
loop_
_entity.id
_entity.type
_entity.pdbx_description
1 polymer ?
#
loop_
_entity_poly.entity_id
_entity_poly.type
_entity_poly.pdbx_seq_one_letter_code
_entity_poly.pdbx_strand_id
1 'polypeptide(L)'
;MSKTLEEFAQLEPLWDKAIQSPSEISLEEKHRMMEWPPLEEMQANAKKFLGISLEELLQKAATNAESLTYPECRLVRDQFRIKKMSEMGDEWNRSQWSRKHPDLFTKRIQAQEAVLTANELQAVQAVDEIFYRKQSEELKAREAERQEKPPRNMPQLWVQKIIDREGDKSWGCVFYHHKAMAGWDEFVEPFNAVLEMPHFFPGYDEIHDHKVAQFIPFETEESELALLQQ
;
A
#
# COMPACT_ATOMS: atom_id res chain seq x y z
N MET A 1 12.02 10.66 -15.08
CA MET A 1 11.81 11.26 -13.75
C MET A 1 13.14 11.79 -13.27
N SER A 2 13.17 12.95 -12.61
CA SER A 2 14.37 13.44 -11.93
C SER A 2 14.54 12.67 -10.61
N LYS A 3 15.57 11.83 -10.55
CA LYS A 3 15.97 11.04 -9.37
C LYS A 3 16.76 11.88 -8.37
N THR A 4 17.25 13.04 -8.79
CA THR A 4 18.01 13.97 -7.94
C THR A 4 17.46 15.39 -8.02
N LEU A 5 17.87 16.23 -7.06
CA LEU A 5 17.55 17.66 -7.09
C LEU A 5 18.24 18.38 -8.27
N GLU A 6 19.41 17.92 -8.72
CA GLU A 6 20.07 18.48 -9.90
C GLU A 6 19.27 18.19 -11.17
N GLU A 7 18.81 16.95 -11.36
CA GLU A 7 17.94 16.59 -12.50
C GLU A 7 16.60 17.35 -12.48
N PHE A 8 16.15 17.78 -11.29
CA PHE A 8 14.94 18.59 -11.18
C PHE A 8 15.16 20.05 -11.50
N ALA A 9 16.26 20.64 -11.04
CA ALA A 9 16.63 22.02 -11.38
C ALA A 9 16.81 22.17 -12.90
N GLN A 10 17.26 21.13 -13.59
CA GLN A 10 17.36 21.08 -15.05
C GLN A 10 16.01 21.18 -15.79
N LEU A 11 14.87 21.11 -15.09
CA LEU A 11 13.55 21.33 -15.69
C LEU A 11 13.20 22.81 -15.85
N GLU A 12 13.98 23.74 -15.29
CA GLU A 12 13.67 25.17 -15.38
C GLU A 12 13.44 25.69 -16.82
N PRO A 13 14.26 25.34 -17.83
CA PRO A 13 14.00 25.76 -19.21
C PRO A 13 12.66 25.23 -19.76
N LEU A 14 12.24 24.05 -19.29
CA LEU A 14 10.94 23.48 -19.65
C LEU A 14 9.79 24.23 -18.97
N TRP A 15 9.99 24.70 -17.73
CA TRP A 15 9.03 25.57 -17.04
C TRP A 15 8.88 26.91 -17.77
N ASP A 16 9.98 27.52 -18.21
CA ASP A 16 9.95 28.76 -19.00
C ASP A 16 9.21 28.56 -20.33
N LYS A 17 9.48 27.46 -21.03
CA LYS A 17 8.76 27.09 -22.27
C LYS A 17 7.25 26.96 -22.01
N ALA A 18 6.86 26.28 -20.93
CA ALA A 18 5.45 26.06 -20.58
C ALA A 18 4.70 27.37 -20.25
N ILE A 19 5.37 28.32 -19.59
CA ILE A 19 4.79 29.63 -19.28
C ILE A 19 4.65 30.49 -20.54
N GLN A 20 5.66 30.50 -21.41
CA GLN A 20 5.68 31.35 -22.61
C GLN A 20 4.83 30.80 -23.76
N SER A 21 4.78 29.48 -23.92
CA SER A 21 4.17 28.81 -25.06
C SER A 21 3.52 27.48 -24.65
N PRO A 22 2.47 27.51 -23.81
CA PRO A 22 1.86 26.29 -23.25
C PRO A 22 1.32 25.33 -24.31
N SER A 23 0.83 25.87 -25.44
CA SER A 23 0.33 25.04 -26.55
C SER A 23 1.40 24.27 -27.31
N GLU A 24 2.69 24.61 -27.13
CA GLU A 24 3.83 23.90 -27.73
C GLU A 24 4.39 22.78 -26.83
N ILE A 25 3.80 22.58 -25.66
CA ILE A 25 4.19 21.53 -24.73
C ILE A 25 3.58 20.20 -25.18
N SER A 26 4.46 19.25 -25.50
CA SER A 26 4.07 17.87 -25.79
C SER A 26 3.54 17.15 -24.54
N LEU A 27 2.83 16.03 -24.75
CA LEU A 27 2.33 15.20 -23.66
C LEU A 27 3.48 14.68 -22.78
N GLU A 28 4.59 14.23 -23.40
CA GLU A 28 5.77 13.75 -22.69
C GLU A 28 6.42 14.85 -21.84
N GLU A 29 6.50 16.07 -22.37
CA GLU A 29 7.01 17.24 -21.64
C GLU A 29 6.11 17.59 -20.45
N LYS A 30 4.78 17.60 -20.65
CA LYS A 30 3.81 17.78 -19.56
C LYS A 30 4.00 16.73 -18.48
N HIS A 31 4.07 15.45 -18.84
CA HIS A 31 4.26 14.36 -17.87
C HIS A 31 5.60 14.50 -17.14
N ARG A 32 6.68 14.88 -17.82
CA ARG A 32 7.97 15.15 -17.18
C ARG A 32 7.90 16.30 -16.17
N MET A 33 7.23 17.39 -16.51
CA MET A 33 7.10 18.57 -15.66
C MET A 33 6.16 18.35 -14.46
N MET A 34 5.05 17.66 -14.68
CA MET A 34 4.11 17.25 -13.64
C MET A 34 4.66 16.10 -12.80
N GLU A 35 5.78 15.52 -13.22
CA GLU A 35 6.31 14.30 -12.63
C GLU A 35 5.28 13.14 -12.70
N TRP A 36 4.42 13.12 -13.71
CA TRP A 36 3.48 12.03 -13.94
C TRP A 36 4.21 10.84 -14.58
N PRO A 37 3.82 9.59 -14.24
CA PRO A 37 4.24 8.44 -15.02
C PRO A 37 3.63 8.51 -16.43
N PRO A 38 4.06 7.66 -17.39
CA PRO A 38 3.42 7.56 -18.71
C PRO A 38 1.91 7.34 -18.58
N LEU A 39 1.13 7.82 -19.55
CA LEU A 39 -0.34 7.77 -19.50
C LEU A 39 -0.87 6.34 -19.27
N GLU A 40 -0.27 5.35 -19.94
CA GLU A 40 -0.61 3.93 -19.79
C GLU A 40 -0.44 3.45 -18.34
N GLU A 41 0.62 3.91 -17.66
CA GLU A 41 0.88 3.57 -16.27
C GLU A 41 -0.10 4.27 -15.32
N MET A 42 -0.46 5.53 -15.59
CA MET A 42 -1.49 6.25 -14.83
C MET A 42 -2.83 5.51 -14.91
N GLN A 43 -3.24 5.12 -16.12
CA GLN A 43 -4.46 4.34 -16.36
C GLN A 43 -4.41 2.96 -15.70
N ALA A 44 -3.27 2.27 -15.79
CA ALA A 44 -3.07 0.98 -15.12
C ALA A 44 -3.16 1.12 -13.59
N ASN A 45 -2.59 2.17 -13.01
CA ASN A 45 -2.63 2.41 -11.56
C ASN A 45 -4.06 2.74 -11.10
N ALA A 46 -4.77 3.63 -11.79
CA ALA A 46 -6.17 3.94 -11.46
C ALA A 46 -7.03 2.67 -11.50
N LYS A 47 -6.93 1.88 -12.57
CA LYS A 47 -7.70 0.65 -12.72
C LYS A 47 -7.34 -0.40 -11.68
N LYS A 48 -6.05 -0.64 -11.44
CA LYS A 48 -5.57 -1.69 -10.53
C LYS A 48 -5.88 -1.40 -9.07
N PHE A 49 -5.74 -0.16 -8.63
CA PHE A 49 -5.83 0.20 -7.20
C PHE A 49 -7.18 0.78 -6.79
N LEU A 50 -7.93 1.36 -7.73
CA LEU A 50 -9.21 2.01 -7.45
C LEU A 50 -10.37 1.34 -8.20
N GLY A 51 -10.10 0.51 -9.22
CA GLY A 51 -11.14 -0.14 -10.01
C GLY A 51 -11.87 0.78 -11.01
N ILE A 52 -11.40 2.03 -11.16
CA ILE A 52 -12.00 3.05 -12.03
C ILE A 52 -11.03 3.52 -13.10
N SER A 53 -11.54 4.18 -14.15
CA SER A 53 -10.70 4.80 -15.18
C SER A 53 -10.02 6.08 -14.68
N LEU A 54 -8.92 6.48 -15.33
CA LEU A 54 -8.22 7.72 -15.00
C LEU A 54 -9.10 8.94 -15.28
N GLU A 55 -9.85 8.90 -16.38
CA GLU A 55 -10.76 9.94 -16.81
C GLU A 55 -11.91 10.10 -15.82
N GLU A 56 -12.48 8.99 -15.34
CA GLU A 56 -13.51 9.00 -14.29
C GLU A 56 -12.98 9.56 -12.97
N LEU A 57 -11.76 9.18 -12.56
CA LEU A 57 -11.12 9.72 -11.36
C LEU A 57 -10.96 11.24 -11.44
N LEU A 58 -10.41 11.74 -12.55
CA LEU A 58 -10.20 13.17 -12.79
C LEU A 58 -11.53 13.93 -12.85
N GLN A 59 -12.53 13.39 -13.55
CA GLN A 59 -13.86 14.00 -13.65
C GLN A 59 -14.58 14.05 -12.29
N LYS A 60 -14.51 12.96 -11.52
CA LYS A 60 -15.07 12.88 -10.17
C LYS A 60 -14.40 13.88 -9.24
N ALA A 61 -13.07 13.97 -9.29
CA ALA A 61 -12.30 14.93 -8.51
C ALA A 61 -12.65 16.38 -8.87
N ALA A 62 -12.77 16.70 -10.16
CA ALA A 62 -13.09 18.05 -10.59
C ALA A 62 -14.52 18.48 -10.20
N THR A 63 -15.50 17.60 -10.37
CA THR A 63 -16.93 17.95 -10.21
C THR A 63 -17.50 17.72 -8.82
N ASN A 64 -16.99 16.72 -8.09
CA ASN A 64 -17.51 16.33 -6.79
C ASN A 64 -16.41 15.71 -5.92
N ALA A 65 -15.41 16.53 -5.60
CA ALA A 65 -14.27 16.12 -4.78
C ALA A 65 -14.69 15.51 -3.42
N GLU A 66 -15.80 15.98 -2.84
CA GLU A 66 -16.35 15.45 -1.58
C GLU A 66 -16.73 13.97 -1.65
N SER A 67 -17.07 13.45 -2.83
CA SER A 67 -17.38 12.03 -3.05
C SER A 67 -16.14 11.14 -3.16
N LEU A 68 -14.94 11.72 -3.20
CA LEU A 68 -13.70 10.95 -3.22
C LEU A 68 -13.45 10.25 -1.88
N THR A 69 -12.96 9.04 -1.99
CA THR A 69 -12.36 8.25 -0.92
C THR A 69 -10.92 8.69 -0.70
N TYR A 70 -10.35 8.37 0.47
CA TYR A 70 -8.94 8.69 0.74
C TYR A 70 -7.96 8.07 -0.29
N PRO A 71 -8.10 6.79 -0.70
CA PRO A 71 -7.25 6.21 -1.75
C PRO A 71 -7.32 6.96 -3.09
N GLU A 72 -8.51 7.40 -3.51
CA GLU A 72 -8.68 8.20 -4.73
C GLU A 72 -7.97 9.55 -4.62
N CYS A 73 -8.17 10.29 -3.52
CA CYS A 73 -7.44 11.54 -3.25
C CYS A 73 -5.93 11.33 -3.24
N ARG A 74 -5.47 10.22 -2.64
CA ARG A 74 -4.05 9.89 -2.56
C ARG A 74 -3.44 9.64 -3.92
N LEU A 75 -4.12 8.92 -4.82
CA LEU A 75 -3.55 8.67 -6.14
C LEU A 75 -3.36 9.97 -6.93
N VAL A 76 -4.32 10.89 -6.87
CA VAL A 76 -4.19 12.22 -7.52
C VAL A 76 -3.08 13.05 -6.87
N ARG A 77 -3.04 13.13 -5.53
CA ARG A 77 -2.01 13.89 -4.79
C ARG A 77 -0.60 13.33 -5.02
N ASP A 78 -0.48 12.01 -5.09
CA ASP A 78 0.78 11.31 -5.38
C ASP A 78 1.13 11.32 -6.87
N GLN A 79 0.49 12.19 -7.67
CA GLN A 79 0.80 12.40 -9.08
C GLN A 79 0.64 11.12 -9.91
N PHE A 80 -0.38 10.32 -9.58
CA PHE A 80 -0.75 9.02 -10.17
C PHE A 80 0.27 7.90 -9.97
N ARG A 81 1.18 8.07 -9.00
CA ARG A 81 2.21 7.09 -8.67
C ARG A 81 1.81 6.22 -7.49
N ILE A 82 2.33 5.00 -7.50
CA ILE A 82 2.31 4.11 -6.35
C ILE A 82 3.68 4.15 -5.70
N LYS A 83 3.84 5.08 -4.74
CA LYS A 83 5.12 5.30 -4.05
C LYS A 83 5.50 4.08 -3.22
N LYS A 84 6.74 3.62 -3.36
CA LYS A 84 7.33 2.62 -2.47
C LYS A 84 7.77 3.28 -1.16
N MET A 85 7.84 2.49 -0.08
CA MET A 85 8.36 2.96 1.22
C MET A 85 9.73 3.66 1.11
N SER A 86 10.60 3.15 0.24
CA SER A 86 11.94 3.71 -0.02
C SER A 86 11.93 5.09 -0.67
N GLU A 87 10.83 5.49 -1.32
CA GLU A 87 10.69 6.74 -2.07
C GLU A 87 10.07 7.86 -1.22
N MET A 88 9.65 7.58 0.01
CA MET A 88 9.09 8.60 0.92
C MET A 88 10.12 9.65 1.37
N GLY A 89 11.42 9.32 1.34
CA GLY A 89 12.50 10.27 1.66
C GLY A 89 12.63 11.42 0.66
N ASP A 90 12.18 11.22 -0.58
CA ASP A 90 12.32 12.21 -1.65
C ASP A 90 11.41 13.43 -1.41
N GLU A 91 10.22 13.24 -0.86
CA GLU A 91 9.29 14.35 -0.55
C GLU A 91 9.88 15.37 0.41
N TRP A 92 10.63 14.91 1.41
CA TRP A 92 11.30 15.80 2.36
C TRP A 92 12.37 16.64 1.66
N ASN A 93 13.18 16.01 0.80
CA ASN A 93 14.21 16.70 0.02
C ASN A 93 13.60 17.73 -0.94
N ARG A 94 12.48 17.39 -1.57
CA ARG A 94 11.72 18.30 -2.45
C ARG A 94 11.18 19.51 -1.69
N SER A 95 10.57 19.30 -0.53
CA SER A 95 10.07 20.37 0.33
C SER A 95 11.18 21.31 0.79
N GLN A 96 12.34 20.76 1.17
CA GLN A 96 13.51 21.54 1.54
C GLN A 96 14.07 22.34 0.36
N TRP A 97 14.11 21.76 -0.84
CA TRP A 97 14.51 22.45 -2.07
C TRP A 97 13.59 23.63 -2.38
N SER A 98 12.26 23.44 -2.32
CA SER A 98 11.30 24.51 -2.57
C SER A 98 11.45 25.68 -1.61
N ARG A 99 11.78 25.41 -0.34
CA ARG A 99 12.05 26.47 0.65
C ARG A 99 13.34 27.24 0.36
N LYS A 100 14.36 26.57 -0.18
CA LYS A 100 15.64 27.19 -0.56
C LYS A 100 15.56 27.94 -1.89
N HIS A 101 14.61 27.60 -2.74
CA HIS A 101 14.44 28.17 -4.09
C HIS A 101 12.98 28.60 -4.33
N PRO A 102 12.46 29.59 -3.59
CA PRO A 102 11.05 29.99 -3.67
C PRO A 102 10.65 30.53 -5.06
N ASP A 103 11.55 31.21 -5.75
CA ASP A 103 11.29 31.75 -7.10
C ASP A 103 11.12 30.61 -8.12
N LEU A 104 12.01 29.61 -8.08
CA LEU A 104 11.91 28.43 -8.93
C LEU A 104 10.69 27.58 -8.60
N PHE A 105 10.34 27.48 -7.31
CA PHE A 105 9.11 26.81 -6.90
C PHE A 105 7.86 27.52 -7.46
N THR A 106 7.81 28.85 -7.36
CA THR A 106 6.71 29.65 -7.91
C THR A 106 6.62 29.50 -9.44
N LYS A 107 7.77 29.56 -10.13
CA LYS A 107 7.86 29.33 -11.59
C LYS A 107 7.33 27.93 -11.96
N ARG A 108 7.69 26.90 -11.19
CA ARG A 108 7.19 25.54 -11.40
C ARG A 108 5.66 25.48 -11.29
N ILE A 109 5.08 26.07 -10.25
CA ILE A 109 3.62 26.08 -10.08
C ILE A 109 2.94 26.76 -11.27
N GLN A 110 3.42 27.94 -11.68
CA GLN A 110 2.90 28.65 -12.85
C GLN A 110 2.98 27.81 -14.14
N ALA A 111 4.11 27.13 -14.36
CA ALA A 111 4.30 26.27 -15.51
C ALA A 111 3.35 25.06 -15.49
N GLN A 112 3.12 24.46 -14.33
CA GLN A 112 2.18 23.35 -14.16
C GLN A 112 0.74 23.79 -14.45
N GLU A 113 0.30 24.92 -13.89
CA GLU A 113 -1.04 25.48 -14.14
C GLU A 113 -1.26 25.83 -15.61
N ALA A 114 -0.22 26.32 -16.31
CA ALA A 114 -0.31 26.70 -17.72
C ALA A 114 -0.55 25.53 -18.69
N VAL A 115 -0.16 24.30 -18.33
CA VAL A 115 -0.27 23.12 -19.23
C VAL A 115 -1.38 22.15 -18.84
N LEU A 116 -1.96 22.30 -17.66
CA LEU A 116 -3.07 21.46 -17.24
C LEU A 116 -4.33 21.88 -17.99
N THR A 117 -5.12 20.89 -18.39
CA THR A 117 -6.49 21.17 -18.85
C THR A 117 -7.30 21.71 -17.68
N ALA A 118 -8.37 22.45 -17.95
CA ALA A 118 -9.23 22.99 -16.90
C ALA A 118 -9.73 21.90 -15.93
N ASN A 119 -10.06 20.71 -16.46
CA ASN A 119 -10.51 19.58 -15.65
C ASN A 119 -9.42 19.03 -14.74
N GLU A 120 -8.19 18.87 -15.25
CA GLU A 120 -7.07 18.38 -14.44
C GLU A 120 -6.66 19.38 -13.37
N LEU A 121 -6.62 20.67 -13.71
CA LEU A 121 -6.29 21.73 -12.75
C LEU A 121 -7.31 21.75 -11.61
N GLN A 122 -8.60 21.73 -11.94
CA GLN A 122 -9.68 21.68 -10.96
C GLN A 122 -9.62 20.41 -10.09
N ALA A 123 -9.34 19.26 -10.70
CA ALA A 123 -9.19 18.00 -9.97
C ALA A 123 -8.03 18.04 -8.95
N VAL A 124 -6.86 18.53 -9.37
CA VAL A 124 -5.67 18.62 -8.49
C VAL A 124 -5.91 19.59 -7.35
N GLN A 125 -6.42 20.79 -7.64
CA GLN A 125 -6.70 21.81 -6.62
C GLN A 125 -7.75 21.33 -5.61
N ALA A 126 -8.84 20.74 -6.08
CA ALA A 126 -9.90 20.25 -5.21
C ALA A 126 -9.41 19.11 -4.30
N VAL A 127 -8.54 18.23 -4.81
CA VAL A 127 -7.91 17.18 -4.00
C VAL A 127 -7.00 17.78 -2.93
N ASP A 128 -6.17 18.76 -3.27
CA ASP A 128 -5.26 19.41 -2.31
C ASP A 128 -6.01 20.05 -1.13
N GLU A 129 -7.18 20.66 -1.39
CA GLU A 129 -8.04 21.25 -0.36
C GLU A 129 -8.61 20.21 0.61
N ILE A 130 -9.07 19.05 0.11
CA ILE A 130 -9.79 18.08 0.94
C ILE A 130 -8.90 16.96 1.51
N PHE A 131 -7.69 16.78 0.98
CA PHE A 131 -6.89 15.58 1.23
C PHE A 131 -6.68 15.31 2.72
N TYR A 132 -6.24 16.32 3.49
CA TYR A 132 -5.87 16.11 4.90
C TYR A 132 -7.09 15.75 5.76
N ARG A 133 -8.25 16.31 5.43
CA ARG A 133 -9.51 15.95 6.08
C ARG A 133 -9.87 14.49 5.78
N LYS A 134 -9.85 14.08 4.51
CA LYS A 134 -10.11 12.68 4.09
C LYS A 134 -9.12 11.69 4.73
N GLN A 135 -7.84 12.08 4.82
CA GLN A 135 -6.83 11.30 5.51
C GLN A 135 -7.14 11.13 7.00
N SER A 136 -7.53 12.21 7.68
CA SER A 136 -7.89 12.18 9.09
C SER A 136 -9.11 11.28 9.35
N GLU A 137 -10.13 11.36 8.50
CA GLU A 137 -11.34 10.53 8.57
C GLU A 137 -11.01 9.04 8.40
N GLU A 138 -10.22 8.68 7.38
CA GLU A 138 -9.77 7.30 7.16
C GLU A 138 -8.96 6.76 8.35
N LEU A 139 -8.05 7.57 8.91
CA LEU A 139 -7.25 7.18 10.07
C LEU A 139 -8.13 6.94 11.30
N LYS A 140 -9.11 7.82 11.55
CA LYS A 140 -10.08 7.65 12.64
C LYS A 140 -10.94 6.41 12.45
N ALA A 141 -11.41 6.13 11.23
CA ALA A 141 -12.18 4.93 10.92
C ALA A 141 -11.36 3.65 11.18
N ARG A 142 -10.09 3.62 10.72
CA ARG A 142 -9.16 2.52 11.00
C ARG A 142 -8.85 2.37 12.48
N GLU A 143 -8.78 3.47 13.21
CA GLU A 143 -8.56 3.44 14.65
C GLU A 143 -9.77 2.89 15.39
N ALA A 144 -10.99 3.32 15.03
CA ALA A 144 -12.23 2.77 15.57
C ALA A 144 -12.34 1.25 15.32
N GLU A 145 -12.06 0.79 14.09
CA GLU A 145 -12.02 -0.65 13.76
C GLU A 145 -10.96 -1.42 14.58
N ARG A 146 -9.83 -0.76 14.91
CA ARG A 146 -8.83 -1.36 15.80
C ARG A 146 -9.27 -1.40 17.26
N GLN A 147 -10.09 -0.45 17.71
CA GLN A 147 -10.64 -0.44 19.07
C GLN A 147 -11.72 -1.51 19.27
N GLU A 148 -12.41 -1.93 18.20
CA GLU A 148 -13.31 -3.09 18.23
C GLU A 148 -12.55 -4.43 18.35
N LYS A 149 -11.27 -4.45 17.96
CA LYS A 149 -10.39 -5.60 18.15
C LYS A 149 -9.87 -5.59 19.60
N PRO A 150 -9.58 -6.76 20.19
CA PRO A 150 -8.92 -6.82 21.49
C PRO A 150 -7.69 -5.91 21.46
N PRO A 151 -7.44 -5.13 22.53
CA PRO A 151 -6.24 -4.30 22.64
C PRO A 151 -5.00 -5.10 22.25
N ARG A 152 -4.00 -4.45 21.63
CA ARG A 152 -2.77 -5.13 21.19
C ARG A 152 -2.00 -5.84 22.31
N ASN A 153 -2.27 -5.48 23.56
CA ASN A 153 -1.72 -6.06 24.78
C ASN A 153 -2.62 -7.13 25.41
N MET A 154 -3.78 -7.43 24.82
CA MET A 154 -4.67 -8.51 25.25
C MET A 154 -4.51 -9.72 24.33
N PRO A 155 -4.65 -10.95 24.86
CA PRO A 155 -4.65 -12.14 24.03
C PRO A 155 -5.73 -12.07 22.96
N GLN A 156 -5.44 -12.57 21.76
CA GLN A 156 -6.49 -12.74 20.76
C GLN A 156 -7.56 -13.69 21.28
N LEU A 157 -8.80 -13.56 20.81
CA LEU A 157 -9.93 -14.36 21.31
C LEU A 157 -9.66 -15.88 21.30
N TRP A 158 -8.93 -16.38 20.31
CA TRP A 158 -8.60 -17.81 20.25
C TRP A 158 -7.55 -18.22 21.29
N VAL A 159 -6.59 -17.35 21.60
CA VAL A 159 -5.59 -17.52 22.66
C VAL A 159 -6.30 -17.49 24.01
N GLN A 160 -7.15 -16.50 24.24
CA GLN A 160 -7.95 -16.38 25.46
C GLN A 160 -8.81 -17.61 25.69
N LYS A 161 -9.45 -18.15 24.64
CA LYS A 161 -10.21 -19.40 24.70
C LYS A 161 -9.36 -20.62 25.09
N ILE A 162 -8.05 -20.63 24.85
CA ILE A 162 -7.16 -21.70 25.30
C ILE A 162 -6.77 -21.47 26.77
N ILE A 163 -6.44 -20.22 27.13
CA ILE A 163 -6.12 -19.82 28.51
C ILE A 163 -7.26 -20.18 29.46
N ASP A 164 -8.50 -19.86 29.06
CA ASP A 164 -9.72 -20.04 29.85
C ASP A 164 -10.25 -21.48 29.88
N ARG A 165 -9.70 -22.40 29.07
CA ARG A 165 -10.12 -23.81 29.11
C ARG A 165 -9.75 -24.43 30.45
N GLU A 166 -10.73 -25.08 31.07
CA GLU A 166 -10.48 -26.00 32.18
C GLU A 166 -10.02 -27.35 31.62
N GLY A 167 -8.83 -27.80 32.01
CA GLY A 167 -8.26 -29.08 31.58
C GLY A 167 -7.24 -28.94 30.45
N ASP A 168 -7.49 -29.60 29.32
CA ASP A 168 -6.53 -29.66 28.20
C ASP A 168 -6.43 -28.33 27.45
N LYS A 169 -5.26 -27.70 27.57
CA LYS A 169 -4.91 -26.46 26.90
C LYS A 169 -4.08 -26.70 25.64
N SER A 170 -3.95 -27.96 25.19
CA SER A 170 -3.18 -28.31 24.01
C SER A 170 -3.65 -27.52 22.78
N TRP A 171 -2.69 -26.94 22.07
CA TRP A 171 -2.93 -26.19 20.85
C TRP A 171 -1.77 -26.35 19.88
N GLY A 172 -1.99 -26.11 18.60
CA GLY A 172 -0.92 -26.15 17.60
C GLY A 172 -1.43 -26.72 16.29
N CYS A 173 -0.62 -27.58 15.66
CA CYS A 173 -0.85 -27.99 14.28
C CYS A 173 -1.16 -29.49 14.19
N VAL A 174 -2.08 -29.84 13.29
CA VAL A 174 -2.30 -31.23 12.87
C VAL A 174 -1.92 -31.32 11.40
N PHE A 175 -0.96 -32.18 11.09
CA PHE A 175 -0.51 -32.44 9.74
C PHE A 175 -0.99 -33.81 9.29
N TYR A 176 -1.74 -33.83 8.21
CA TYR A 176 -2.06 -35.06 7.49
C TYR A 176 -1.03 -35.25 6.40
N HIS A 177 -0.37 -36.41 6.39
CA HIS A 177 0.62 -36.71 5.36
C HIS A 177 0.40 -38.09 4.78
N HIS A 178 0.65 -38.21 3.48
CA HIS A 178 0.59 -39.51 2.83
C HIS A 178 1.74 -40.38 3.33
N LYS A 179 1.49 -41.66 3.62
CA LYS A 179 2.52 -42.56 4.14
C LYS A 179 3.72 -42.73 3.21
N ALA A 180 3.51 -42.66 1.90
CA ALA A 180 4.59 -42.78 0.91
C ALA A 180 5.30 -41.45 0.59
N MET A 181 5.01 -40.36 1.32
CA MET A 181 5.64 -39.07 1.09
C MET A 181 7.13 -39.12 1.43
N ALA A 182 7.98 -38.96 0.40
CA ALA A 182 9.42 -38.87 0.58
C ALA A 182 9.82 -37.56 1.28
N GLY A 183 10.87 -37.60 2.12
CA GLY A 183 11.39 -36.42 2.82
C GLY A 183 10.57 -35.97 4.03
N TRP A 184 9.57 -36.75 4.47
CA TRP A 184 8.75 -36.40 5.62
C TRP A 184 9.55 -36.29 6.93
N ASP A 185 10.45 -37.25 7.18
CA ASP A 185 11.30 -37.23 8.36
C ASP A 185 12.23 -36.01 8.37
N GLU A 186 12.69 -35.58 7.19
CA GLU A 186 13.51 -34.36 7.00
C GLU A 186 12.71 -33.06 7.23
N PHE A 187 11.38 -33.10 7.13
CA PHE A 187 10.50 -31.97 7.46
C PHE A 187 10.18 -31.91 8.96
N VAL A 188 9.95 -33.05 9.60
CA VAL A 188 9.51 -33.14 11.00
C VAL A 188 10.55 -32.54 11.95
N GLU A 189 11.84 -32.82 11.73
CA GLU A 189 12.92 -32.35 12.60
C GLU A 189 13.05 -30.81 12.63
N PRO A 190 13.16 -30.10 11.49
CA PRO A 190 13.13 -28.63 11.47
C PRO A 190 11.83 -28.04 12.01
N PHE A 191 10.69 -28.70 11.76
CA PHE A 191 9.40 -28.21 12.22
C PHE A 191 9.29 -28.27 13.75
N ASN A 192 9.79 -29.34 14.37
CA ASN A 192 9.87 -29.42 15.84
C ASN A 192 10.72 -28.27 16.42
N ALA A 193 11.82 -27.88 15.77
CA ALA A 193 12.58 -26.71 16.19
C ALA A 193 11.78 -25.40 16.09
N VAL A 194 10.91 -25.25 15.09
CA VAL A 194 9.98 -24.12 14.94
C VAL A 194 8.88 -24.14 16.02
N LEU A 195 8.46 -25.32 16.47
CA LEU A 195 7.52 -25.44 17.58
C LEU A 195 8.11 -24.91 18.89
N GLU A 196 9.39 -25.13 19.14
CA GLU A 196 10.09 -24.61 20.33
C GLU A 196 10.39 -23.10 20.26
N MET A 197 10.24 -22.46 19.09
CA MET A 197 10.52 -21.03 18.99
C MET A 197 9.49 -20.20 19.77
N PRO A 198 9.95 -19.26 20.62
CA PRO A 198 9.07 -18.38 21.37
C PRO A 198 8.34 -17.43 20.42
N HIS A 199 7.06 -17.20 20.70
CA HIS A 199 6.25 -16.20 20.01
C HIS A 199 6.01 -15.01 20.91
N PHE A 200 6.04 -13.81 20.34
CA PHE A 200 5.89 -12.56 21.08
C PHE A 200 4.50 -11.98 20.87
N PHE A 201 3.46 -12.67 21.35
CA PHE A 201 2.09 -12.15 21.39
C PHE A 201 1.48 -12.28 22.79
N PRO A 202 0.54 -11.40 23.19
CA PRO A 202 -0.05 -11.45 24.52
C PRO A 202 -0.79 -12.78 24.75
N GLY A 203 -0.62 -13.37 25.93
CA GLY A 203 -1.21 -14.67 26.25
C GLY A 203 -0.35 -15.87 25.85
N TYR A 204 0.80 -15.65 25.19
CA TYR A 204 1.69 -16.74 24.76
C TYR A 204 2.31 -17.45 25.95
N ASP A 205 2.82 -16.71 26.94
CA ASP A 205 3.50 -17.26 28.11
C ASP A 205 2.59 -18.24 28.88
N GLU A 206 1.28 -18.03 28.84
CA GLU A 206 0.27 -18.87 29.48
C GLU A 206 -0.08 -20.14 28.70
N ILE A 207 0.22 -20.19 27.39
CA ILE A 207 -0.10 -21.34 26.54
C ILE A 207 1.12 -22.04 25.95
N HIS A 208 2.33 -21.47 26.05
CA HIS A 208 3.51 -21.96 25.33
C HIS A 208 3.82 -23.44 25.61
N ASP A 209 3.75 -23.85 26.88
CA ASP A 209 3.99 -25.23 27.33
C ASP A 209 2.94 -26.23 26.83
N HIS A 210 1.84 -25.74 26.24
CA HIS A 210 0.76 -26.55 25.71
C HIS A 210 0.79 -26.64 24.17
N LYS A 211 1.86 -26.17 23.54
CA LYS A 211 2.00 -26.23 22.08
C LYS A 211 2.34 -27.66 21.64
N VAL A 212 1.57 -28.21 20.71
CA VAL A 212 1.73 -29.58 20.21
C VAL A 212 1.67 -29.61 18.68
N ALA A 213 2.33 -30.60 18.09
CA ALA A 213 2.07 -31.00 16.72
C ALA A 213 1.69 -32.48 16.66
N GLN A 214 0.66 -32.77 15.89
CA GLN A 214 0.25 -34.15 15.60
C GLN A 214 0.48 -34.43 14.11
N PHE A 215 1.15 -35.55 13.83
CA PHE A 215 1.44 -36.01 12.49
C PHE A 215 0.63 -37.28 12.24
N ILE A 216 -0.35 -37.19 11.34
CA ILE A 216 -1.32 -38.26 11.07
C ILE A 216 -1.01 -38.84 9.68
N PRO A 217 -0.43 -40.06 9.62
CA PRO A 217 -0.20 -40.74 8.36
C PRO A 217 -1.52 -41.28 7.79
N PHE A 218 -1.75 -41.09 6.49
CA PHE A 218 -2.87 -41.71 5.77
C PHE A 218 -2.43 -42.49 4.53
N GLU A 219 -3.25 -43.45 4.12
CA GLU A 219 -3.12 -44.22 2.88
C GLU A 219 -4.37 -43.96 2.02
N THR A 220 -4.18 -43.77 0.72
CA THR A 220 -5.24 -43.57 -0.27
C THR A 220 -4.71 -43.99 -1.65
N GLU A 221 -5.59 -44.29 -2.60
CA GLU A 221 -5.19 -44.63 -3.96
C GLU A 221 -4.67 -43.38 -4.70
N GLU A 222 -3.73 -43.55 -5.64
CA GLU A 222 -3.12 -42.44 -6.39
C GLU A 222 -4.15 -41.55 -7.11
N SER A 223 -5.28 -42.12 -7.53
CA SER A 223 -6.38 -41.39 -8.18
C SER A 223 -7.10 -40.42 -7.24
N GLU A 224 -7.14 -40.70 -5.94
CA GLU A 224 -7.77 -39.85 -4.93
C GLU A 224 -6.80 -38.78 -4.42
N LEU A 225 -5.51 -39.09 -4.38
CA LEU A 225 -4.44 -38.12 -4.10
C LEU A 225 -4.42 -36.96 -5.10
N ALA A 226 -4.67 -37.24 -6.38
CA ALA A 226 -4.74 -36.23 -7.44
C ALA A 226 -5.91 -35.24 -7.24
N LEU A 227 -6.99 -35.65 -6.57
CA LEU A 227 -8.13 -34.78 -6.26
C LEU A 227 -7.85 -33.81 -5.10
N LEU A 228 -6.97 -34.18 -4.17
CA LEU A 228 -6.58 -33.34 -3.03
C LEU A 228 -5.48 -32.32 -3.36
N GLN A 229 -4.87 -32.43 -4.54
CA GLN A 229 -3.81 -31.53 -5.02
C GLN A 229 -4.32 -30.40 -5.93
N GLN A 230 -5.62 -30.37 -6.25
CA GLN A 230 -6.29 -29.28 -6.99
C GLN A 230 -6.85 -28.22 -6.05
#